data_AF-A0A962WEU7-F1
#
_entry.id   AF-A0A962WEU7-F1
#
_cell.length_a   1.000
_cell.length_b   1.000
_cell.length_c   1.000
_cell.angle_alpha   90.00
_cell.angle_beta   90.00
_cell.angle_gamma   90.00
#
_symmetry.space_group_name_H-M   'P 1'
#
loop_
_entity.id
_entity.type
_entity.pdbx_description
1 polymer ?
#
loop_
_entity_poly.entity_id
_entity_poly.type
_entity_poly.pdbx_seq_one_letter_code
_entity_poly.pdbx_strand_id
1 'polypeptide(L)'
;QVTAYTQTADDIEAGIGNKPKAGQIAGNFNSLIMMRVKTPETAAYLTDLVPEVQVDLLMSVSGASDSDKPSEFSTANQDRLSSQDVPMLEPGDLTQLPKGQAFAMIEGGRLYKLRLPMPGANDDLPPGLAFMAEDMRSRYSSNEDWYHEEQWWQREAAA
;
A
#
# COMPACT_ATOMS: atom_id res chain seq x y z
N GLN A 1 10.43 -6.28 15.81
CA GLN A 1 9.60 -6.00 14.62
C GLN A 1 9.52 -4.50 14.47
N VAL A 2 9.81 -3.95 13.29
CA VAL A 2 9.77 -2.50 13.03
C VAL A 2 8.62 -2.25 12.06
N THR A 3 7.77 -1.27 12.37
CA THR A 3 6.70 -0.82 11.49
C THR A 3 6.88 0.67 11.29
N ALA A 4 7.04 1.08 10.03
CA ALA A 4 7.20 2.48 9.65
C ALA A 4 6.00 2.92 8.81
N TYR A 5 5.59 4.17 8.98
CA TYR A 5 4.49 4.79 8.23
C TYR A 5 5.02 6.05 7.58
N THR A 6 4.90 6.15 6.25
CA THR A 6 5.28 7.34 5.48
C THR A 6 4.19 7.72 4.49
N GLN A 7 4.18 8.98 4.05
CA GLN A 7 3.22 9.44 3.05
C GLN A 7 3.78 9.31 1.64
N THR A 8 5.09 9.52 1.50
CA THR A 8 5.82 9.42 0.24
C THR A 8 7.09 8.59 0.42
N ALA A 9 7.66 8.12 -0.70
CA ALA A 9 8.99 7.52 -0.69
C ALA A 9 10.08 8.56 -0.30
N ASP A 10 9.90 9.81 -0.69
CA ASP A 10 10.83 10.90 -0.42
C ASP A 10 10.93 11.22 1.08
N ASP A 11 9.87 10.99 1.87
CA ASP A 11 9.90 11.15 3.33
C ASP A 11 10.95 10.21 3.97
N ILE A 12 11.13 9.02 3.42
CA ILE A 12 12.13 8.04 3.88
C ILE A 12 13.53 8.56 3.55
N GLU A 13 13.74 9.08 2.34
CA GLU A 13 15.02 9.67 1.91
C GLU A 13 15.39 10.89 2.76
N ALA A 14 14.43 11.79 3.00
CA ALA A 14 14.62 13.00 3.78
C ALA A 14 14.96 12.72 5.24
N GLY A 15 14.30 11.73 5.86
CA GLY A 15 14.58 11.33 7.25
C GLY A 15 15.95 10.68 7.45
N ILE A 16 16.47 9.98 6.43
CA ILE A 16 17.77 9.28 6.50
C ILE A 16 18.92 10.16 5.99
N GLY A 17 18.63 11.13 5.13
CA GLY A 17 19.60 12.05 4.52
C GLY A 17 20.46 11.44 3.41
N ASN A 18 20.20 10.17 3.04
CA ASN A 18 20.96 9.46 2.01
C ASN A 18 20.06 8.49 1.24
N LYS A 19 19.90 8.74 -0.06
CA LYS A 19 19.06 7.96 -0.98
C LYS A 19 19.44 6.47 -1.07
N PRO A 20 20.71 6.09 -1.32
CA PRO A 20 21.15 4.70 -1.23
C PRO A 20 20.78 4.00 0.08
N LYS A 21 20.92 4.68 1.21
CA LYS A 21 20.63 4.11 2.53
C LYS A 21 19.13 3.98 2.80
N ALA A 22 18.33 4.91 2.29
CA ALA A 22 16.87 4.81 2.28
C ALA A 22 16.39 3.61 1.47
N GLY A 23 16.94 3.39 0.27
CA GLY A 23 16.66 2.21 -0.54
C GLY A 23 17.01 0.90 0.17
N GLN A 24 18.16 0.85 0.86
CA GLN A 24 18.58 -0.32 1.64
C GLN A 24 17.60 -0.61 2.81
N ILE A 25 17.20 0.43 3.54
CA ILE A 25 16.27 0.27 4.67
C ILE A 25 14.89 -0.14 4.17
N ALA A 26 14.41 0.48 3.11
CA ALA A 26 13.12 0.17 2.50
C ALA A 26 13.10 -1.28 1.93
N GLY A 27 14.21 -1.74 1.33
CA GLY A 27 14.37 -3.12 0.87
C GLY A 27 14.48 -4.18 1.99
N ASN A 28 14.84 -3.78 3.21
CA ASN A 28 14.88 -4.70 4.36
C ASN A 28 13.49 -4.97 4.98
N PHE A 29 12.45 -4.24 4.56
CA PHE A 29 11.10 -4.56 5.00
C PHE A 29 10.54 -5.73 4.19
N ASN A 30 10.32 -6.85 4.88
CA ASN A 30 9.70 -8.04 4.28
C ASN A 30 8.23 -7.83 3.85
N SER A 31 7.60 -6.73 4.28
CA SER A 31 6.21 -6.45 3.95
C SER A 31 6.01 -4.96 3.68
N LEU A 32 5.32 -4.68 2.58
CA LEU A 32 4.97 -3.34 2.12
C LEU A 32 3.46 -3.29 1.94
N ILE A 33 2.79 -2.38 2.65
CA ILE A 33 1.35 -2.13 2.48
C ILE A 33 1.21 -0.72 1.94
N MET A 34 0.69 -0.59 0.72
CA MET A 34 0.49 0.69 0.04
C MET A 34 -1.00 0.98 -0.11
N MET A 35 -1.46 2.04 0.56
CA MET A 35 -2.77 2.64 0.36
C MET A 35 -2.71 3.62 -0.83
N ARG A 36 -3.80 4.36 -1.09
CA ARG A 36 -3.80 5.41 -2.12
C ARG A 36 -2.64 6.39 -1.90
N VAL A 37 -1.79 6.54 -2.91
CA VAL A 37 -0.70 7.53 -2.97
C VAL A 37 -1.00 8.60 -4.01
N LYS A 38 -0.35 9.77 -3.91
CA LYS A 38 -0.56 10.88 -4.85
C LYS A 38 0.44 10.86 -6.02
N THR A 39 1.67 10.46 -5.75
CA THR A 39 2.79 10.54 -6.69
C THR A 39 3.01 9.21 -7.38
N PRO A 40 3.10 9.17 -8.72
CA PRO A 40 3.38 7.94 -9.45
C PRO A 40 4.75 7.34 -9.08
N GLU A 41 5.72 8.16 -8.69
CA GLU A 41 7.05 7.72 -8.26
C GLU A 41 6.98 6.86 -6.97
N THR A 42 6.11 7.22 -6.04
CA THR A 42 5.88 6.40 -4.83
C THR A 42 5.10 5.13 -5.17
N ALA A 43 4.16 5.19 -6.11
CA ALA A 43 3.43 4.00 -6.58
C ALA A 43 4.35 3.00 -7.28
N ALA A 44 5.31 3.49 -8.07
CA ALA A 44 6.32 2.68 -8.74
C ALA A 44 7.08 1.78 -7.77
N TYR A 45 7.31 2.25 -6.54
CA TYR A 45 7.99 1.48 -5.50
C TYR A 45 7.30 0.14 -5.18
N LEU A 46 5.98 0.03 -5.35
CA LEU A 46 5.28 -1.25 -5.24
C LEU A 46 5.19 -1.97 -6.58
N THR A 47 4.83 -1.27 -7.66
CA THR A 47 4.58 -1.92 -8.96
C THR A 47 5.83 -2.56 -9.56
N ASP A 48 7.01 -1.97 -9.33
CA ASP A 48 8.29 -2.51 -9.79
C ASP A 48 8.69 -3.79 -9.04
N LEU A 49 8.09 -4.07 -7.89
CA LEU A 49 8.31 -5.30 -7.11
C LEU A 49 7.41 -6.45 -7.57
N VAL A 50 6.39 -6.17 -8.38
CA VAL A 50 5.39 -7.15 -8.82
C VAL A 50 5.76 -7.62 -10.24
N PRO A 51 5.74 -8.93 -10.52
CA PRO A 51 6.07 -9.43 -11.86
C PRO A 51 5.01 -9.04 -12.90
N GLU A 52 5.43 -9.00 -14.16
CA GLU A 52 4.51 -8.95 -15.30
C GLU A 52 3.72 -10.26 -15.42
N VAL A 53 2.54 -10.18 -16.02
CA VAL A 53 1.65 -11.32 -16.25
C VAL A 53 1.35 -11.45 -17.74
N GLN A 54 1.38 -12.70 -18.21
CA GLN A 54 0.97 -13.04 -19.56
C GLN A 54 -0.57 -13.10 -19.62
N VAL A 55 -1.17 -12.32 -20.51
CA VAL A 55 -2.61 -12.29 -20.74
C VAL A 55 -2.91 -12.76 -22.17
N ASP A 56 -3.85 -13.69 -22.28
CA ASP A 56 -4.35 -14.17 -23.56
C ASP A 56 -5.51 -13.30 -24.04
N LEU A 57 -5.35 -12.70 -25.21
CA LEU A 57 -6.35 -11.89 -25.89
C LEU A 57 -7.00 -12.72 -27.01
N LEU A 58 -8.32 -12.87 -26.93
CA LEU A 58 -9.13 -13.44 -28.00
C LEU A 58 -9.67 -12.30 -28.88
N MET A 59 -9.21 -12.23 -30.12
CA MET A 59 -9.67 -11.25 -31.10
C MET A 59 -10.50 -11.95 -32.18
N SER A 60 -11.77 -11.57 -32.32
CA SER A 60 -12.62 -12.02 -33.43
C SER A 60 -12.42 -11.08 -34.62
N VAL A 61 -11.99 -11.64 -35.76
CA VAL A 61 -11.82 -10.92 -37.02
C VAL A 61 -12.88 -11.41 -38.01
N SER A 62 -13.76 -10.51 -38.44
CA SER A 62 -14.72 -10.76 -39.53
C SER A 62 -14.25 -10.07 -40.81
N GLY A 63 -14.14 -10.81 -41.90
CA GLY A 63 -13.83 -10.30 -43.22
C GLY A 63 -14.91 -10.71 -44.22
N ALA A 64 -15.31 -9.77 -45.08
CA ALA A 64 -16.15 -10.05 -46.25
C ALA A 64 -15.35 -9.69 -47.49
N SER A 65 -15.29 -10.62 -48.46
CA SER A 65 -14.69 -10.38 -49.77
C SER A 65 -15.80 -10.41 -50.81
N ASP A 66 -15.91 -9.32 -51.56
CA ASP A 66 -16.78 -9.22 -52.72
C ASP A 66 -15.99 -9.55 -53.98
N SER A 67 -16.64 -10.13 -54.99
CA SER A 67 -16.02 -10.44 -56.27
C SER A 67 -16.88 -9.89 -57.41
N ASP A 68 -16.27 -9.59 -58.56
CA ASP A 68 -16.98 -8.99 -59.71
C ASP A 68 -18.11 -9.87 -60.30
N LYS A 69 -18.31 -11.10 -59.79
CA LYS A 69 -19.43 -11.95 -60.17
C LYS A 69 -20.61 -11.74 -59.22
N PRO A 70 -21.82 -11.44 -59.73
CA PRO A 70 -23.01 -11.14 -58.91
C PRO A 70 -23.57 -12.32 -58.06
N SER A 71 -22.85 -13.44 -57.97
CA SER A 71 -23.23 -14.62 -57.17
C SER A 71 -22.12 -15.14 -56.23
N GLU A 72 -20.94 -14.51 -56.21
CA GLU A 72 -19.81 -14.94 -55.39
C GLU A 72 -19.55 -13.90 -54.28
N PHE A 73 -20.22 -14.09 -53.14
CA PHE A 73 -19.94 -13.40 -51.89
C PHE A 73 -19.31 -14.40 -50.91
N SER A 74 -18.14 -14.08 -50.35
CA SER A 74 -17.46 -14.92 -49.36
C SER A 74 -17.29 -14.16 -48.04
N THR A 75 -17.78 -14.75 -46.95
CA THR A 75 -17.55 -14.24 -45.59
C THR A 75 -16.66 -15.21 -44.83
N ALA A 76 -15.64 -14.69 -44.16
CA ALA A 76 -14.79 -15.44 -43.26
C ALA A 76 -14.83 -14.80 -41.87
N ASN A 77 -15.14 -15.60 -40.85
CA ASN A 77 -14.96 -15.22 -39.46
C ASN A 77 -13.82 -16.07 -38.89
N GLN A 78 -12.84 -15.41 -38.29
CA GLN A 78 -11.66 -16.04 -37.70
C GLN A 78 -11.46 -15.53 -36.28
N ASP A 79 -11.31 -16.44 -35.33
CA ASP A 79 -10.86 -16.10 -33.99
C ASP A 79 -9.34 -16.24 -33.92
N ARG A 80 -8.67 -15.17 -33.49
CA ARG A 80 -7.23 -15.11 -33.29
C ARG A 80 -6.94 -15.02 -31.79
N LEU A 81 -6.27 -16.04 -31.27
CA LEU A 81 -5.70 -16.02 -29.93
C LEU A 81 -4.29 -15.42 -30.01
N SER A 82 -3.99 -14.41 -29.19
CA SER A 82 -2.66 -13.84 -29.03
C SER A 82 -2.34 -13.63 -27.57
N SER A 83 -1.14 -13.99 -27.14
CA SER A 83 -0.67 -13.69 -25.79
C SER A 83 0.17 -12.41 -25.78
N GLN A 84 0.05 -11.61 -24.72
CA GLN A 84 0.86 -10.44 -24.46
C GLN A 84 1.25 -10.37 -22.98
N ASP A 85 2.50 -10.01 -22.70
CA ASP A 85 2.95 -9.69 -21.35
C ASP A 85 2.57 -8.25 -21.00
N VAL A 86 1.91 -8.07 -19.85
CA VAL A 86 1.46 -6.79 -19.33
C VAL A 86 1.84 -6.64 -17.85
N PRO A 87 2.10 -5.43 -17.36
CA PRO A 87 2.33 -5.20 -15.93
C PRO A 87 1.11 -5.65 -15.13
N MET A 88 1.34 -6.39 -14.04
CA MET A 88 0.24 -6.85 -13.17
C MET A 88 -0.48 -5.69 -12.47
N LEU A 89 0.27 -4.64 -12.14
CA LEU A 89 -0.24 -3.40 -11.57
C LEU A 89 0.45 -2.22 -12.23
N GLU A 90 -0.33 -1.20 -12.58
CA GLU A 90 0.19 0.07 -13.03
C GLU A 90 0.24 1.08 -11.88
N PRO A 91 1.15 2.06 -11.89
CA PRO A 91 1.16 3.15 -10.90
C PRO A 91 -0.19 3.89 -10.81
N GLY A 92 -0.92 3.94 -11.94
CA GLY A 92 -2.28 4.46 -12.03
C GLY A 92 -3.27 3.77 -11.08
N ASP A 93 -3.14 2.45 -10.90
CA ASP A 93 -4.04 1.67 -10.04
C ASP A 93 -3.94 2.12 -8.57
N LEU A 94 -2.71 2.44 -8.12
CA LEU A 94 -2.45 2.89 -6.76
C LEU A 94 -2.92 4.32 -6.51
N THR A 95 -2.76 5.22 -7.49
CA THR A 95 -3.23 6.61 -7.36
C THR A 95 -4.76 6.72 -7.34
N GLN A 96 -5.47 5.76 -7.94
CA GLN A 96 -6.94 5.75 -8.02
C GLN A 96 -7.61 4.93 -6.91
N LEU A 97 -6.85 4.16 -6.10
CA LEU A 97 -7.34 3.27 -5.03
C LEU A 97 -8.44 3.88 -4.17
N PRO A 98 -9.67 3.34 -4.09
CA PRO A 98 -10.70 3.84 -3.18
C PRO A 98 -10.24 3.90 -1.71
N LYS A 99 -10.85 4.79 -0.92
CA LYS A 99 -10.59 4.87 0.53
C LYS A 99 -10.86 3.51 1.19
N GLY A 100 -9.97 3.10 2.09
CA GLY A 100 -10.06 1.79 2.74
C GLY A 100 -9.64 0.63 1.84
N GLN A 101 -8.95 0.86 0.72
CA GLN A 101 -8.30 -0.18 -0.06
C GLN A 101 -6.79 -0.01 -0.06
N ALA A 102 -6.07 -1.13 -0.17
CA ALA A 102 -4.61 -1.15 -0.26
C ALA A 102 -4.14 -2.34 -1.09
N PHE A 103 -2.93 -2.24 -1.63
CA PHE A 103 -2.16 -3.39 -2.08
C PHE A 103 -1.09 -3.71 -1.06
N ALA A 104 -0.89 -4.99 -0.78
CA ALA A 104 0.11 -5.44 0.18
C ALA A 104 1.00 -6.52 -0.43
N MET A 105 2.30 -6.26 -0.42
CA MET A 105 3.32 -7.30 -0.58
C MET A 105 3.63 -7.86 0.79
N ILE A 106 3.29 -9.13 1.01
CA ILE A 106 3.48 -9.83 2.28
C ILE A 106 4.50 -10.96 2.06
N GLU A 107 5.31 -11.24 3.09
CA GLU A 107 6.29 -12.34 3.08
C GLU A 107 7.27 -12.31 1.89
N GLY A 108 7.60 -11.12 1.38
CA GLY A 108 8.63 -10.95 0.35
C GLY A 108 8.26 -11.44 -1.05
N GLY A 109 6.97 -11.61 -1.37
CA GLY A 109 6.61 -11.94 -2.77
C GLY A 109 5.14 -12.16 -3.09
N ARG A 110 4.23 -12.15 -2.10
CA ARG A 110 2.80 -12.36 -2.36
C ARG A 110 2.06 -11.03 -2.35
N LEU A 111 1.47 -10.70 -3.49
CA LEU A 111 0.61 -9.54 -3.64
C LEU A 111 -0.82 -9.86 -3.17
N TYR A 112 -1.37 -9.01 -2.30
CA TYR A 112 -2.74 -9.06 -1.83
C TYR A 112 -3.46 -7.75 -2.10
N LYS A 113 -4.70 -7.84 -2.55
CA LYS A 113 -5.64 -6.71 -2.53
C LYS A 113 -6.38 -6.71 -1.20
N LEU A 114 -6.19 -5.67 -0.41
CA LEU A 114 -6.80 -5.54 0.92
C LEU A 114 -7.96 -4.54 0.89
N ARG A 115 -8.98 -4.85 1.69
CA ARG A 115 -10.03 -3.92 2.10
C ARG A 115 -9.93 -3.70 3.60
N LEU A 116 -9.52 -2.51 3.99
CA LEU A 116 -9.43 -2.09 5.38
C LEU A 116 -10.82 -1.63 5.85
N PRO A 117 -11.26 -2.06 7.04
CA PRO A 117 -12.48 -1.53 7.63
C PRO A 117 -12.30 -0.04 7.88
N MET A 118 -13.35 0.74 7.62
CA MET A 118 -13.34 2.14 8.04
C MET A 118 -13.47 2.20 9.56
N PRO A 119 -12.75 3.11 10.24
CA PRO A 119 -12.97 3.31 11.66
C PRO A 119 -14.44 3.67 11.87
N GLY A 120 -15.14 2.88 12.69
CA GLY A 120 -16.47 3.22 13.14
C GLY A 120 -16.43 4.47 14.02
N ALA A 121 -17.57 5.16 14.15
CA ALA A 121 -17.77 6.10 15.23
C ALA A 121 -17.87 5.27 16.53
N ASN A 122 -16.73 4.88 17.09
CA ASN A 122 -16.68 4.33 18.44
C ASN A 122 -16.78 5.51 19.39
N ASP A 123 -17.98 5.77 19.90
CA ASP A 123 -18.23 6.73 20.97
C ASP A 123 -17.50 6.36 22.27
N ASP A 124 -17.03 5.10 22.39
CA ASP A 124 -16.26 4.59 23.53
C ASP A 124 -14.75 4.93 23.45
N LEU A 125 -14.28 5.57 22.38
CA LEU A 125 -12.89 6.02 22.31
C LEU A 125 -12.72 7.30 23.15
N PRO A 126 -11.75 7.34 24.08
CA PRO A 126 -11.51 8.53 24.87
C PRO A 126 -11.13 9.70 23.93
N PRO A 127 -11.59 10.94 24.24
CA PRO A 127 -11.42 12.11 23.36
C PRO A 127 -9.96 12.50 23.12
N GLY A 128 -9.01 11.94 23.86
CA GLY A 128 -7.57 12.06 23.59
C GLY A 128 -6.70 11.51 24.71
N LEU A 129 -5.39 11.48 24.45
CA LEU A 129 -4.39 10.99 25.40
C LEU A 129 -4.41 11.77 26.74
N ALA A 130 -4.70 13.08 26.67
CA ALA A 130 -4.81 13.93 27.86
C ALA A 130 -5.98 13.51 28.76
N PHE A 131 -7.13 13.18 28.18
CA PHE A 131 -8.28 12.65 28.92
C PHE A 131 -7.95 11.31 29.57
N MET A 132 -7.27 10.41 28.84
CA MET A 132 -6.81 9.14 29.41
C MET A 132 -5.84 9.33 30.57
N ALA A 133 -4.89 10.27 30.45
CA ALA A 133 -3.91 10.55 31.50
C ALA A 133 -4.56 11.16 32.77
N GLU A 134 -5.58 12.00 32.59
CA GLU A 134 -6.35 12.58 33.71
C GLU A 134 -7.26 11.52 34.36
N ASP A 135 -7.94 10.71 33.55
CA ASP A 135 -8.75 9.59 34.01
C ASP A 135 -7.91 8.56 34.78
N MET A 136 -6.73 8.21 34.26
CA MET A 136 -5.75 7.38 34.97
C MET A 136 -5.32 8.01 36.29
N ARG A 137 -5.00 9.31 36.33
CA ARG A 137 -4.66 10.00 37.59
C ARG A 137 -5.80 10.01 38.61
N SER A 138 -7.05 10.14 38.15
CA SER A 138 -8.22 10.15 39.01
C SER A 138 -8.61 8.75 39.53
N ARG A 139 -8.41 7.70 38.72
CA ARG A 139 -8.73 6.30 39.05
C ARG A 139 -7.61 5.59 39.80
N TYR A 140 -6.34 5.96 39.56
CA TYR A 140 -5.17 5.46 40.30
C TYR A 140 -4.93 6.27 41.58
N SER A 141 -5.96 6.38 42.42
CA SER A 141 -5.86 6.81 43.82
C SER A 141 -6.13 5.62 44.75
N SER A 142 -5.38 4.54 44.60
CA SER A 142 -5.33 3.48 45.62
C SER A 142 -4.07 2.63 45.48
N ASN A 143 -2.95 3.16 45.92
CA ASN A 143 -2.32 2.72 47.17
C ASN A 143 -1.26 3.78 47.49
N GLU A 144 -1.45 4.54 48.57
CA GLU A 144 -0.32 5.24 49.19
C GLU A 144 0.80 4.19 49.41
N ASP A 145 2.04 4.52 49.01
CA ASP A 145 3.26 3.71 49.15
C ASP A 145 3.61 2.64 48.10
N TRP A 146 3.70 3.00 46.81
CA TRP A 146 4.46 2.18 45.82
C TRP A 146 5.61 2.90 45.10
N TYR A 147 5.85 4.19 45.38
CA TYR A 147 6.86 5.04 44.70
C TYR A 147 7.95 5.61 45.64
N HIS A 148 8.38 4.86 46.64
CA HIS A 148 9.80 4.99 47.05
C HIS A 148 10.67 4.30 46.00
N GLU A 149 10.70 4.83 44.78
CA GLU A 149 11.76 4.57 43.82
C GLU A 149 12.16 5.91 43.22
N GLU A 150 13.38 6.34 43.58
CA GLU A 150 13.98 7.60 43.19
C GLU A 150 13.85 7.84 41.68
N GLN A 151 13.34 9.01 41.32
CA GLN A 151 13.24 9.49 39.95
C GLN A 151 14.63 9.67 39.33
N TRP A 152 15.12 8.62 38.67
CA TRP A 152 16.46 8.55 38.06
C TRP A 152 16.74 9.61 36.98
N TRP A 153 15.71 10.27 36.45
CA TRP A 153 15.83 11.37 35.46
C TRP A 153 16.06 12.76 36.07
N GLN A 154 16.03 12.93 37.40
CA GLN A 154 16.35 14.22 38.03
C GLN A 154 17.86 14.44 38.30
N ARG A 155 18.73 13.46 37.98
CA ARG A 155 20.17 13.54 38.24
C ARG A 155 20.99 14.29 37.17
N GLU A 156 20.42 14.64 36.03
CA GLU A 156 21.17 15.33 34.95
C GLU A 156 20.96 16.85 34.87
N ALA A 157 20.19 17.45 35.79
CA ALA A 157 19.99 18.90 35.82
C ALA A 157 20.90 19.66 36.82
N ALA A 158 21.90 18.99 37.40
CA ALA A 158 22.87 19.60 38.30
C ALA A 158 24.29 19.12 38.00
N ALA A 159 24.85 19.59 36.89
CA ALA A 159 26.28 19.72 36.66
C ALA A 159 26.53 20.96 35.77
#